data_AF-A0AAX6NEQ0-F1
#
_entry.id   AF-A0AAX6NEQ0-F1
#
_cell.length_a   1.000
_cell.length_b   1.000
_cell.length_c   1.000
_cell.angle_alpha   90.00
_cell.angle_beta   90.00
_cell.angle_gamma   90.00
#
_symmetry.space_group_name_H-M   'P 1'
#
loop_
_entity.id
_entity.type
_entity.pdbx_description
1 polymer ?
#
loop_
_entity_poly.entity_id
_entity_poly.type
_entity_poly.pdbx_seq_one_letter_code
_entity_poly.pdbx_strand_id
1 'polypeptide(L)'
;MKAYEKESIRRDAEQDAANGNYSHQPSAFMNYKARDIYDEAHRKSVELNGYGGQDPFHNVEDADRNIKIVLIGVGILAAILIAVLIAAVIIVTQEEIVVYAVKFQYYVYVAAALTTLLMYFVGKGANKSLNILFYIGIGAVASRFFAVIVEMREGVTYINYVKAYTNGFWYLAKYTLLYFGYIAVIVGIMMLITLLIRKNKSS
;
A
#
# COMPACT_ATOMS: atom_id res chain seq x y z
N MET A 1 48.74 -21.97 -50.45
CA MET A 1 47.94 -22.53 -49.33
C MET A 1 46.88 -23.41 -49.95
N LYS A 2 46.79 -24.65 -49.49
CA LYS A 2 45.81 -25.61 -50.02
C LYS A 2 44.43 -25.33 -49.41
N ALA A 3 43.35 -25.72 -50.09
CA ALA A 3 41.99 -25.40 -49.66
C ALA A 3 41.67 -25.90 -48.23
N TYR A 4 42.22 -27.06 -47.84
CA TYR A 4 42.01 -27.61 -46.50
C TYR A 4 42.66 -26.77 -45.38
N GLU A 5 43.79 -26.10 -45.65
CA GLU A 5 44.50 -25.26 -44.67
C GLU A 5 43.72 -23.97 -44.41
N LYS A 6 43.10 -23.42 -45.45
CA LYS A 6 42.24 -22.23 -45.32
C LYS A 6 41.00 -22.52 -44.47
N GLU A 7 40.45 -23.72 -44.59
CA GLU A 7 39.25 -24.13 -43.87
C GLU A 7 39.52 -24.45 -42.40
N SER A 8 40.68 -25.02 -42.07
CA SER A 8 41.06 -25.22 -40.66
C SER A 8 41.24 -23.89 -39.94
N ILE A 9 41.93 -22.92 -40.57
CA ILE A 9 42.15 -21.58 -39.99
C ILE A 9 40.82 -20.87 -39.71
N ARG A 10 39.83 -21.00 -40.59
CA ARG A 10 38.50 -20.42 -40.39
C ARG A 10 37.75 -21.05 -39.24
N ARG A 11 37.80 -22.38 -39.10
CA ARG A 11 37.15 -23.09 -37.99
C ARG A 11 37.77 -22.72 -36.65
N ASP A 12 39.10 -22.60 -36.59
CA ASP A 12 39.79 -22.17 -35.38
C ASP A 12 39.37 -20.73 -34.99
N ALA A 13 39.30 -19.81 -35.96
CA ALA A 13 38.86 -18.44 -35.75
C ALA A 13 37.40 -18.33 -35.27
N GLU A 14 36.50 -19.15 -35.79
CA GLU A 14 35.10 -19.22 -35.39
C GLU A 14 34.96 -19.77 -33.96
N GLN A 15 35.75 -20.79 -33.61
CA GLN A 15 35.75 -21.39 -32.29
C GLN A 15 36.32 -20.44 -31.22
N ASP A 16 37.40 -19.72 -31.53
CA ASP A 16 37.99 -18.73 -30.62
C ASP A 16 37.07 -17.53 -30.40
N ALA A 17 36.39 -17.06 -31.45
CA ALA A 17 35.36 -16.04 -31.33
C ALA A 17 34.16 -16.50 -30.48
N ALA A 18 33.71 -17.76 -30.64
CA ALA A 18 32.64 -18.33 -29.83
C ALA A 18 33.01 -18.48 -28.35
N ASN A 19 34.30 -18.71 -28.05
CA ASN A 19 34.82 -18.84 -26.69
C ASN A 19 35.20 -17.50 -26.03
N GLY A 20 35.13 -16.38 -26.76
CA GLY A 20 35.51 -15.05 -26.26
C GLY A 20 37.01 -14.88 -26.00
N ASN A 21 37.86 -15.69 -26.66
CA ASN A 21 39.32 -15.65 -26.48
C ASN A 21 39.98 -14.67 -27.45
N TYR A 22 40.10 -13.41 -27.03
CA TYR A 22 40.69 -12.33 -27.84
C TYR A 22 42.23 -12.32 -27.88
N SER A 23 42.90 -13.20 -27.14
CA SER A 23 44.35 -13.20 -26.95
C SER A 23 45.10 -14.31 -27.69
N HIS A 24 44.39 -15.28 -28.28
CA HIS A 24 44.99 -16.32 -29.11
C HIS A 24 45.26 -15.74 -30.51
N GLN A 25 46.33 -14.96 -30.63
CA GLN A 25 46.92 -14.73 -31.95
C GLN A 25 47.62 -16.02 -32.36
N PRO A 26 47.34 -16.56 -33.56
CA PRO A 26 48.12 -17.67 -34.06
C PRO A 26 49.60 -17.28 -34.06
N SER A 27 50.44 -18.19 -33.57
CA SER A 27 51.86 -17.94 -33.27
C SER A 27 52.58 -17.24 -34.43
N ALA A 28 53.62 -16.47 -34.08
CA ALA A 28 54.43 -15.61 -34.98
C ALA A 28 55.07 -16.32 -36.20
N PHE A 29 54.78 -17.60 -36.42
CA PHE A 29 55.21 -18.42 -37.56
C PHE A 29 54.14 -18.56 -38.65
N MET A 30 52.93 -18.01 -38.49
CA MET A 30 51.94 -18.00 -39.57
C MET A 30 52.34 -17.02 -40.70
N ASN A 31 52.34 -17.54 -41.93
CA ASN A 31 52.47 -16.75 -43.16
C ASN A 31 51.42 -15.63 -43.18
N TYR A 32 51.79 -14.41 -43.58
CA TYR A 32 50.93 -13.21 -43.59
C TYR A 32 49.51 -13.46 -44.15
N LYS A 33 49.41 -14.27 -45.21
CA LYS A 33 48.11 -14.65 -45.81
C LYS A 33 47.20 -15.47 -44.90
N ALA A 34 47.75 -16.25 -43.98
CA ALA A 34 46.99 -17.04 -43.01
C ALA A 34 46.35 -16.15 -41.94
N ARG A 35 47.08 -15.12 -41.52
CA ARG A 35 46.64 -14.14 -40.52
C ARG A 35 45.46 -13.31 -41.02
N ASP A 36 45.52 -12.81 -42.25
CA ASP A 36 44.41 -12.06 -42.84
C ASP A 36 43.11 -12.88 -42.90
N ILE A 37 43.23 -14.18 -43.23
CA ILE A 37 42.07 -15.09 -43.28
C ILE A 37 41.49 -15.33 -41.89
N TYR A 38 42.35 -15.48 -40.88
CA TYR A 38 41.94 -15.63 -39.49
C TYR A 38 41.24 -14.37 -38.97
N ASP A 39 41.85 -13.20 -39.16
CA ASP A 39 41.32 -11.92 -38.70
C ASP A 39 39.99 -11.57 -39.38
N GLU A 40 39.84 -11.86 -40.68
CA GLU A 40 38.58 -11.66 -41.40
C GLU A 40 37.48 -12.60 -40.92
N ALA A 41 37.80 -13.88 -40.68
CA ALA A 41 36.84 -14.87 -40.17
C ALA A 41 36.42 -14.56 -38.73
N HIS A 42 37.38 -14.21 -37.86
CA HIS A 42 37.14 -13.82 -36.48
C HIS A 42 36.32 -12.53 -36.39
N ARG A 43 36.62 -11.52 -37.21
CA ARG A 43 35.81 -10.28 -37.24
C ARG A 43 34.37 -10.58 -37.66
N LYS A 44 34.20 -11.42 -38.68
CA LYS A 44 32.89 -11.78 -39.21
C LYS A 44 32.08 -12.61 -38.20
N SER A 45 32.70 -13.54 -37.48
CA SER A 45 32.04 -14.32 -36.43
C SER A 45 31.68 -13.45 -35.21
N VAL A 46 32.53 -12.49 -34.83
CA VAL A 46 32.22 -11.50 -33.79
C VAL A 46 31.08 -10.55 -34.20
N GLU A 47 31.03 -10.11 -35.46
CA GLU A 47 29.92 -9.30 -35.99
C GLU A 47 28.60 -10.10 -36.08
N LEU A 48 28.65 -11.37 -36.49
CA LEU A 48 27.48 -12.27 -36.57
C LEU A 48 26.97 -12.70 -35.21
N ASN A 49 27.87 -12.95 -34.26
CA ASN A 49 27.55 -13.18 -32.86
C ASN A 49 27.45 -11.86 -32.07
N GLY A 50 27.20 -10.76 -32.81
CA GLY A 50 27.32 -9.37 -32.42
C GLY A 50 26.94 -9.10 -30.97
N TYR A 51 27.81 -8.37 -30.28
CA TYR A 51 27.51 -7.62 -29.05
C TYR A 51 26.41 -8.26 -28.18
N GLY A 52 26.57 -9.57 -27.89
CA GLY A 52 25.79 -10.27 -26.86
C GLY A 52 26.27 -9.92 -25.46
N GLY A 53 27.09 -8.87 -25.32
CA GLY A 53 27.30 -8.20 -24.05
C GLY A 53 25.97 -7.61 -23.63
N GLN A 54 25.20 -8.38 -22.86
CA GLN A 54 24.16 -7.84 -22.00
C GLN A 54 24.81 -6.67 -21.26
N ASP A 55 24.43 -5.45 -21.64
CA ASP A 55 24.88 -4.25 -20.96
C ASP A 55 24.55 -4.46 -19.48
N PRO A 56 25.56 -4.51 -18.58
CA PRO A 56 25.33 -4.85 -17.18
C PRO A 56 24.37 -3.88 -16.50
N PHE A 57 24.09 -2.72 -17.11
CA PHE A 57 23.13 -1.73 -16.64
C PHE A 57 21.67 -1.98 -17.06
N HIS A 58 21.41 -2.74 -18.13
CA HIS A 58 20.03 -3.01 -18.58
C HIS A 58 19.27 -3.90 -17.59
N ASN A 59 19.93 -4.91 -17.03
CA ASN A 59 19.35 -5.78 -16.00
C ASN A 59 19.05 -5.03 -14.69
N VAL A 60 19.76 -3.93 -14.38
CA VAL A 60 19.56 -3.18 -13.14
C VAL A 60 18.36 -2.25 -13.25
N GLU A 61 18.16 -1.61 -14.41
CA GLU A 61 16.98 -0.78 -14.69
C GLU A 61 15.69 -1.61 -14.78
N ASP A 62 15.75 -2.79 -15.39
CA ASP A 62 14.59 -3.69 -15.44
C ASP A 62 14.30 -4.33 -14.08
N ALA A 63 15.32 -4.65 -13.29
CA ALA A 63 15.15 -5.09 -11.91
C ALA A 63 14.54 -3.99 -11.02
N ASP A 64 15.01 -2.74 -11.12
CA ASP A 64 14.47 -1.60 -10.37
C ASP A 64 13.02 -1.30 -10.77
N ARG A 65 12.70 -1.37 -12.06
CA ARG A 65 11.32 -1.20 -12.56
C ARG A 65 10.40 -2.31 -12.05
N ASN A 66 10.85 -3.56 -12.07
CA ASN A 66 10.09 -4.70 -11.55
C ASN A 66 9.87 -4.60 -10.04
N ILE A 67 10.88 -4.17 -9.28
CA ILE A 67 10.76 -3.93 -7.84
C ILE A 67 9.74 -2.83 -7.56
N LYS A 68 9.76 -1.72 -8.31
CA LYS A 68 8.78 -0.63 -8.16
C LYS A 68 7.35 -1.09 -8.46
N ILE A 69 7.15 -1.88 -9.52
CA ILE A 69 5.83 -2.43 -9.87
C ILE A 69 5.32 -3.36 -8.76
N VAL A 70 6.20 -4.22 -8.21
CA VAL A 70 5.86 -5.09 -7.08
C VAL A 70 5.53 -4.28 -5.83
N LEU A 71 6.31 -3.23 -5.50
CA LEU A 71 6.03 -2.35 -4.37
C LEU A 71 4.70 -1.60 -4.52
N ILE A 72 4.36 -1.13 -5.73
CA ILE A 72 3.08 -0.50 -6.02
C ILE A 72 1.95 -1.54 -5.88
N GLY A 73 2.13 -2.74 -6.43
CA GLY A 73 1.16 -3.84 -6.32
C GLY A 73 0.90 -4.25 -4.87
N VAL A 74 1.96 -4.43 -4.08
CA VAL A 74 1.87 -4.73 -2.63
C VAL A 74 1.25 -3.56 -1.87
N GLY A 75 1.57 -2.32 -2.23
CA GLY A 75 1.00 -1.12 -1.61
C GLY A 75 -0.52 -1.01 -1.83
N ILE A 76 -0.99 -1.26 -3.06
CA ILE A 76 -2.42 -1.28 -3.40
C ILE A 76 -3.12 -2.43 -2.65
N LEU A 77 -2.53 -3.62 -2.66
CA LEU A 77 -3.11 -4.78 -1.99
C LEU A 77 -3.20 -4.57 -0.47
N ALA A 78 -2.18 -3.97 0.14
CA ALA A 78 -2.17 -3.59 1.54
C ALA A 78 -3.22 -2.52 1.85
N ALA A 79 -3.37 -1.48 1.02
CA ALA A 79 -4.38 -0.45 1.21
C ALA A 79 -5.81 -1.03 1.22
N ILE A 80 -6.10 -1.97 0.31
CA ILE A 80 -7.38 -2.67 0.26
C ILE A 80 -7.57 -3.57 1.48
N LEU A 81 -6.57 -4.41 1.79
CA LEU A 81 -6.63 -5.34 2.93
C LEU A 81 -6.84 -4.61 4.26
N ILE A 82 -6.15 -3.50 4.48
CA ILE A 82 -6.29 -2.70 5.71
C ILE A 82 -7.71 -2.16 5.81
N ALA A 83 -8.27 -1.60 4.74
CA ALA A 83 -9.63 -1.09 4.75
C ALA A 83 -10.67 -2.20 5.02
N VAL A 84 -10.49 -3.37 4.40
CA VAL A 84 -11.36 -4.55 4.61
C VAL A 84 -11.26 -5.06 6.04
N LEU A 85 -10.05 -5.14 6.62
CA LEU A 85 -9.87 -5.55 8.01
C LEU A 85 -10.52 -4.56 8.97
N ILE A 86 -10.34 -3.26 8.77
CA ILE A 86 -11.00 -2.23 9.58
C ILE A 86 -12.52 -2.35 9.48
N ALA A 87 -13.06 -2.53 8.27
CA ALA A 87 -14.49 -2.71 8.07
C ALA A 87 -15.01 -3.96 8.80
N ALA A 88 -14.28 -5.08 8.72
CA ALA A 88 -14.62 -6.32 9.42
C ALA A 88 -14.63 -6.14 10.95
N VAL A 89 -13.62 -5.45 11.51
CA VAL A 89 -13.58 -5.14 12.93
C VAL A 89 -14.77 -4.27 13.33
N ILE A 90 -15.10 -3.23 12.55
CA ILE A 90 -16.24 -2.36 12.83
C ILE A 90 -17.55 -3.15 12.80
N ILE A 91 -17.75 -3.99 11.79
CA ILE A 91 -18.95 -4.83 11.65
C ILE A 91 -19.17 -5.68 12.91
N VAL A 92 -18.11 -6.29 13.43
CA VAL A 92 -18.20 -7.19 14.59
C VAL A 92 -18.35 -6.43 15.91
N THR A 93 -17.68 -5.28 16.05
CA THR A 93 -17.58 -4.57 17.34
C THR A 93 -18.60 -3.45 17.53
N GLN A 94 -19.19 -2.91 16.46
CA GLN A 94 -20.08 -1.75 16.55
C GLN A 94 -21.26 -1.96 17.51
N GLU A 95 -21.85 -3.15 17.52
CA GLU A 95 -23.07 -3.41 18.30
C GLU A 95 -22.77 -3.34 19.79
N GLU A 96 -21.66 -3.97 20.19
CA GLU A 96 -21.19 -3.92 21.58
C GLU A 96 -20.85 -2.49 21.99
N ILE A 97 -20.14 -1.74 21.14
CA ILE A 97 -19.78 -0.34 21.40
C ILE A 97 -21.03 0.50 21.66
N VAL A 98 -22.06 0.35 20.82
CA VAL A 98 -23.31 1.10 20.96
C VAL A 98 -24.10 0.63 22.19
N VAL A 99 -24.16 -0.68 22.46
CA VAL A 99 -24.79 -1.22 23.68
C VAL A 99 -24.11 -0.68 24.95
N TYR A 100 -22.78 -0.63 24.98
CA TYR A 100 -22.04 -0.06 26.10
C TYR A 100 -22.30 1.44 26.24
N ALA A 101 -22.36 2.19 25.13
CA ALA A 101 -22.70 3.61 25.16
C ALA A 101 -24.11 3.87 25.71
N VAL A 102 -25.08 2.98 25.43
CA VAL A 102 -26.43 3.05 26.02
C VAL A 102 -26.41 2.74 27.51
N LYS A 103 -25.76 1.65 27.93
CA LYS A 103 -25.70 1.23 29.35
C LYS A 103 -25.01 2.26 30.24
N PHE A 104 -23.93 2.86 29.77
CA PHE A 104 -23.12 3.82 30.51
C PHE A 104 -23.37 5.28 30.10
N GLN A 105 -24.57 5.59 29.58
CA GLN A 105 -24.88 6.90 28.99
C GLN A 105 -24.56 8.09 29.89
N TYR A 106 -24.77 7.97 31.21
CA TYR A 106 -24.45 9.03 32.16
C TYR A 106 -22.95 9.33 32.16
N TYR A 107 -22.11 8.30 32.27
CA TYR A 107 -20.66 8.44 32.24
C TYR A 107 -20.16 8.94 30.89
N VAL A 108 -20.79 8.52 29.78
CA VAL A 108 -20.47 8.99 28.43
C VAL A 108 -20.67 10.50 28.32
N TYR A 109 -21.81 11.03 28.77
CA TYR A 109 -22.08 12.47 28.72
C TYR A 109 -21.13 13.27 29.62
N VAL A 110 -20.89 12.78 30.84
CA VAL A 110 -19.96 13.43 31.78
C VAL A 110 -18.54 13.45 31.21
N ALA A 111 -18.04 12.33 30.71
CA ALA A 111 -16.71 12.23 30.12
C ALA A 111 -16.57 13.16 28.90
N ALA A 112 -17.54 13.16 27.99
CA ALA A 112 -17.51 14.01 26.82
C ALA A 112 -17.54 15.51 27.15
N ALA A 113 -18.35 15.90 28.14
CA ALA A 113 -18.37 17.27 28.64
C ALA A 113 -16.99 17.66 29.20
N LEU A 114 -16.41 16.82 30.06
CA LEU A 114 -15.08 17.07 30.65
C LEU A 114 -13.99 17.16 29.59
N THR A 115 -13.95 16.23 28.63
CA THR A 115 -12.93 16.26 27.56
C THR A 115 -13.10 17.46 26.65
N THR A 116 -14.33 17.92 26.41
CA THR A 116 -14.61 19.14 25.63
C THR A 116 -14.15 20.38 26.36
N LEU A 117 -14.45 20.50 27.66
CA LEU A 117 -13.99 21.61 28.49
C LEU A 117 -12.46 21.64 28.59
N LEU A 118 -11.82 20.49 28.78
CA LEU A 118 -10.36 20.37 28.80
C LEU A 118 -9.74 20.78 27.46
N MET A 119 -10.30 20.32 26.34
CA MET A 119 -9.83 20.73 25.01
C MET A 119 -9.99 22.24 24.79
N TYR A 120 -11.11 22.81 25.22
CA TYR A 120 -11.41 24.24 25.03
C TYR A 120 -10.53 25.14 25.92
N PHE A 121 -10.47 24.87 27.23
CA PHE A 121 -9.77 25.74 28.19
C PHE A 121 -8.26 25.47 28.28
N VAL A 122 -7.85 24.20 28.28
CA VAL A 122 -6.45 23.81 28.49
C VAL A 122 -5.73 23.61 27.16
N GLY A 123 -6.31 22.79 26.29
CA GLY A 123 -5.66 22.39 25.03
C GLY A 123 -5.68 23.47 23.96
N LYS A 124 -6.71 24.34 23.97
CA LYS A 124 -7.02 25.35 22.93
C LYS A 124 -6.87 24.79 21.50
N GLY A 125 -7.20 23.51 21.30
CA GLY A 125 -7.05 22.78 20.03
C GLY A 125 -5.60 22.53 19.56
N ALA A 126 -4.57 22.96 20.29
CA ALA A 126 -3.15 22.78 19.94
C ALA A 126 -2.55 21.50 20.51
N ASN A 127 -2.98 21.07 21.69
CA ASN A 127 -2.45 19.86 22.34
C ASN A 127 -3.04 18.58 21.71
N LYS A 128 -2.18 17.75 21.11
CA LYS A 128 -2.57 16.50 20.42
C LYS A 128 -3.27 15.51 21.36
N SER A 129 -2.78 15.35 22.60
CA SER A 129 -3.36 14.40 23.56
C SER A 129 -4.77 14.80 23.99
N LEU A 130 -4.99 16.10 24.21
CA LEU A 130 -6.32 16.62 24.56
C LEU A 130 -7.29 16.55 23.38
N ASN A 131 -6.81 16.70 22.15
CA ASN A 131 -7.63 16.48 20.96
C ASN A 131 -8.05 15.00 20.83
N ILE A 132 -7.16 14.05 21.12
CA ILE A 132 -7.49 12.62 21.13
C ILE A 132 -8.56 12.32 22.20
N LEU A 133 -8.39 12.82 23.42
CA LEU A 133 -9.37 12.66 24.51
C LEU A 133 -10.73 13.24 24.12
N PHE A 134 -10.75 14.45 23.54
CA PHE A 134 -11.97 15.04 22.99
C PHE A 134 -12.61 14.16 21.91
N TYR A 135 -11.80 13.62 20.99
CA TYR A 135 -12.32 12.76 19.94
C TYR A 135 -12.94 11.47 20.47
N ILE A 136 -12.34 10.86 21.48
CA ILE A 136 -12.89 9.68 22.16
C ILE A 136 -14.21 10.05 22.85
N GLY A 137 -14.27 11.17 23.57
CA GLY A 137 -15.48 11.64 24.25
C GLY A 137 -16.64 11.91 23.30
N ILE A 138 -16.40 12.66 22.22
CA ILE A 138 -17.41 12.93 21.19
C ILE A 138 -17.80 11.65 20.45
N GLY A 139 -16.86 10.76 20.16
CA GLY A 139 -17.14 9.45 19.55
C GLY A 139 -18.07 8.57 20.41
N ALA A 140 -17.90 8.59 21.74
CA ALA A 140 -18.77 7.88 22.66
C ALA A 140 -20.20 8.47 22.68
N VAL A 141 -20.31 9.81 22.70
CA VAL A 141 -21.61 10.50 22.60
C VAL A 141 -22.28 10.22 21.26
N ALA A 142 -21.53 10.26 20.16
CA ALA A 142 -22.02 9.93 18.84
C ALA A 142 -22.56 8.49 18.78
N SER A 143 -21.86 7.53 19.38
CA SER A 143 -22.33 6.14 19.48
C SER A 143 -23.67 6.05 20.22
N ARG A 144 -23.89 6.85 21.27
CA ARG A 144 -25.19 6.93 21.95
C ARG A 144 -26.28 7.57 21.08
N PHE A 145 -25.96 8.62 20.33
CA PHE A 145 -26.90 9.25 19.40
C PHE A 145 -27.30 8.31 18.25
N PHE A 146 -26.37 7.48 17.77
CA PHE A 146 -26.69 6.44 16.81
C PHE A 146 -27.77 5.49 17.34
N ALA A 147 -27.67 5.05 18.61
CA ALA A 147 -28.73 4.27 19.23
C ALA A 147 -30.08 4.99 19.21
N VAL A 148 -30.13 6.30 19.50
CA VAL A 148 -31.37 7.09 19.44
C VAL A 148 -31.99 7.07 18.04
N ILE A 149 -31.17 7.23 16.99
CA ILE A 149 -31.65 7.20 15.60
C ILE A 149 -32.30 5.84 15.28
N VAL A 150 -31.68 4.75 15.72
CA VAL A 150 -32.24 3.40 15.54
C VAL A 150 -33.52 3.23 16.35
N GLU A 151 -33.54 3.69 17.60
CA GLU A 151 -34.71 3.62 18.49
C GLU A 151 -35.92 4.36 17.91
N MET A 152 -35.71 5.56 17.36
CA MET A 152 -36.75 6.34 16.71
C MET A 152 -37.28 5.66 15.45
N ARG A 153 -36.41 4.99 14.69
CA ARG A 153 -36.79 4.33 13.44
C ARG A 153 -37.58 3.04 13.68
N GLU A 154 -37.17 2.26 14.67
CA GLU A 154 -37.69 0.91 14.90
C GLU A 154 -38.75 0.86 16.02
N GLY A 155 -38.94 1.96 16.76
CA GLY A 155 -39.96 2.07 17.80
C GLY A 155 -39.70 1.23 19.05
N VAL A 156 -38.48 0.71 19.20
CA VAL A 156 -38.04 -0.14 20.31
C VAL A 156 -36.68 0.32 20.81
N THR A 157 -36.35 0.02 22.07
CA THR A 157 -35.03 0.37 22.64
C THR A 157 -33.92 -0.36 21.89
N TYR A 158 -32.73 0.26 21.76
CA TYR A 158 -31.63 -0.31 20.99
C TYR A 158 -31.18 -1.67 21.56
N ILE A 159 -31.21 -1.82 22.88
CA ILE A 159 -30.86 -3.09 23.54
C ILE A 159 -31.87 -4.19 23.18
N ASN A 160 -33.16 -3.88 23.17
CA ASN A 160 -34.19 -4.85 22.80
C ASN A 160 -34.14 -5.17 21.30
N TYR A 161 -33.84 -4.15 20.50
CA TYR A 161 -33.63 -4.26 19.06
C TYR A 161 -32.51 -5.26 18.73
N VAL A 162 -31.32 -5.08 19.31
CA VAL A 162 -30.17 -5.99 19.09
C VAL A 162 -30.50 -7.41 19.54
N LYS A 163 -31.18 -7.58 20.69
CA LYS A 163 -31.57 -8.90 21.20
C LYS A 163 -32.60 -9.62 20.33
N ALA A 164 -33.48 -8.90 19.65
CA ALA A 164 -34.52 -9.49 18.80
C ALA A 164 -33.96 -10.02 17.47
N TYR A 165 -32.80 -9.51 17.02
CA TYR A 165 -32.27 -9.76 15.68
C TYR A 165 -30.82 -10.27 15.67
N THR A 166 -30.39 -10.90 16.77
CA THR A 166 -29.00 -11.29 17.09
C THR A 166 -28.25 -12.12 16.04
N ASN A 167 -28.88 -12.59 14.96
CA ASN A 167 -28.26 -13.41 13.92
C ASN A 167 -28.72 -13.08 12.48
N GLY A 168 -29.39 -11.95 12.26
CA GLY A 168 -29.87 -11.58 10.92
C GLY A 168 -28.77 -10.92 10.07
N PHE A 169 -28.25 -11.59 9.04
CA PHE A 169 -27.27 -10.98 8.11
C PHE A 169 -27.79 -9.67 7.49
N TRP A 170 -29.06 -9.66 7.06
CA TRP A 170 -29.70 -8.48 6.48
C TRP A 170 -29.81 -7.32 7.46
N TYR A 171 -30.08 -7.64 8.72
CA TYR A 171 -30.13 -6.68 9.82
C TYR A 171 -28.73 -6.09 10.06
N LEU A 172 -27.71 -6.93 10.17
CA LEU A 172 -26.33 -6.51 10.39
C LEU A 172 -25.89 -5.56 9.27
N ALA A 173 -26.14 -5.95 8.01
CA ALA A 173 -25.78 -5.15 6.84
C ALA A 173 -26.47 -3.77 6.81
N LYS A 174 -27.78 -3.70 7.07
CA LYS A 174 -28.57 -2.44 7.08
C LYS A 174 -28.00 -1.41 8.07
N TYR A 175 -27.71 -1.83 9.30
CA TYR A 175 -27.26 -0.90 10.34
C TYR A 175 -25.76 -0.64 10.31
N THR A 176 -24.96 -1.60 9.83
CA THR A 176 -23.55 -1.34 9.54
C THR A 176 -23.41 -0.24 8.49
N LEU A 177 -24.18 -0.31 7.40
CA LEU A 177 -24.12 0.70 6.36
C LEU A 177 -24.56 2.08 6.87
N LEU A 178 -25.61 2.13 7.69
CA LEU A 178 -26.05 3.36 8.35
C LEU A 178 -25.00 3.90 9.34
N TYR A 179 -24.32 3.01 10.07
CA TYR A 179 -23.26 3.34 11.00
C TYR A 179 -22.02 3.90 10.29
N PHE A 180 -21.63 3.36 9.14
CA PHE A 180 -20.53 3.91 8.32
C PHE A 180 -20.83 5.34 7.85
N GLY A 181 -22.03 5.57 7.31
CA GLY A 181 -22.45 6.91 6.91
C GLY A 181 -22.47 7.88 8.09
N TYR A 182 -22.96 7.41 9.25
CA TYR A 182 -22.99 8.18 10.49
C TYR A 182 -21.59 8.55 10.99
N ILE A 183 -20.66 7.60 11.07
CA ILE A 183 -19.27 7.85 11.49
C ILE A 183 -18.60 8.86 10.56
N ALA A 184 -18.78 8.74 9.24
CA ALA A 184 -18.18 9.66 8.28
C ALA A 184 -18.61 11.11 8.55
N VAL A 185 -19.91 11.33 8.81
CA VAL A 185 -20.45 12.64 9.18
C VAL A 185 -19.84 13.14 10.49
N ILE A 186 -19.79 12.29 11.52
CA ILE A 186 -19.25 12.65 12.83
C ILE A 186 -17.77 13.03 12.76
N VAL A 187 -16.95 12.25 12.05
CA VAL A 187 -15.53 12.57 11.82
C VAL A 187 -15.39 13.93 11.12
N GLY A 188 -16.22 14.19 10.11
CA GLY A 188 -16.24 15.49 9.42
C GLY A 188 -16.56 16.66 10.36
N ILE A 189 -17.57 16.51 11.23
CA ILE A 189 -17.95 17.52 12.22
C ILE A 189 -16.82 17.75 13.23
N MET A 190 -16.18 16.69 13.72
CA MET A 190 -15.08 16.78 14.70
C MET A 190 -13.85 17.50 14.13
N MET A 191 -13.52 17.24 12.86
CA MET A 191 -12.48 17.96 12.14
C MET A 191 -12.84 19.45 12.01
N LEU A 192 -14.08 19.76 11.63
CA LEU A 192 -14.56 21.14 11.51
C LEU A 192 -14.45 21.90 12.84
N ILE A 193 -14.92 21.32 13.95
CA ILE A 193 -14.85 21.93 15.29
C ILE A 193 -13.39 22.24 15.66
N THR A 194 -12.48 21.28 15.43
CA THR A 194 -11.06 21.47 15.75
C THR A 194 -10.42 22.56 14.90
N LEU A 195 -10.80 22.67 13.62
CA LEU A 195 -10.35 23.75 12.74
C LEU A 195 -10.87 25.12 13.20
N LEU A 196 -12.14 25.23 13.59
CA LEU A 196 -12.74 26.47 14.08
C LEU A 196 -12.06 26.95 15.37
N ILE A 197 -11.83 26.04 16.33
CA ILE A 197 -11.14 26.37 17.59
C ILE A 197 -9.72 26.89 17.32
N ARG A 198 -9.00 26.31 16.35
CA ARG A 198 -7.66 26.78 15.96
C ARG A 198 -7.68 28.13 15.26
N LYS A 199 -8.67 28.39 14.40
CA LYS A 199 -8.73 29.63 13.61
C LYS A 199 -8.96 30.87 14.50
N ASN A 200 -9.72 30.74 15.58
CA ASN A 200 -9.90 31.80 16.58
C ASN A 200 -8.60 32.24 17.30
N LYS A 201 -7.49 31.51 17.13
CA LYS A 201 -6.17 31.90 17.67
C LYS A 201 -5.35 32.77 16.70
N SER A 202 -5.69 32.76 15.40
CA SER A 202 -4.92 33.45 14.34
C SER A 202 -5.44 34.85 14.02
N SER A 203 -6.53 35.28 14.67
CA SER A 203 -7.09 36.63 14.59
C SER A 203 -6.95 37.31 15.93
#